data_AF-A0AAE1I628-F1
#
_entry.id   AF-A0AAE1I628-F1
#
_cell.length_a   1.000
_cell.length_b   1.000
_cell.length_c   1.000
_cell.angle_alpha   90.00
_cell.angle_beta   90.00
_cell.angle_gamma   90.00
#
_symmetry.space_group_name_H-M   'P 1'
#
loop_
_entity.id
_entity.type
_entity.pdbx_description
1 polymer ?
#
loop_
_entity_poly.entity_id
_entity_poly.type
_entity_poly.pdbx_seq_one_letter_code
_entity_poly.pdbx_strand_id
1 'polypeptide(L)'
;MTESRRRQLVHENPLLVDMFFSVRVDIYIKEVLQKKFLIDDFWFRIEYQHRGSPHVHGVAWLRGAPDVTNIHRASEEEGKQKIIDYLNELISTVHPNIAAQPDLIHPCRKTSKDIHNKEEDLAQLLNKGQRHTKFTEGYCLKKKNGVIQGRFHFPMDLEETTKIIINEKNEPEIILQGMIQD
;
A
#
# COMPACT_ATOMS: atom_id res chain seq x y z
N MET A 1 19.53 7.55 -24.16
CA MET A 1 18.66 6.49 -24.74
C MET A 1 17.21 6.98 -24.71
N THR A 2 16.50 6.92 -25.83
CA THR A 2 15.11 7.40 -25.94
C THR A 2 14.11 6.44 -25.27
N GLU A 3 12.90 6.91 -24.95
CA GLU A 3 11.84 6.06 -24.40
C GLU A 3 11.42 4.93 -25.34
N SER A 4 11.36 5.21 -26.64
CA SER A 4 11.05 4.21 -27.67
C SER A 4 12.09 3.08 -27.66
N ARG A 5 13.38 3.42 -27.60
CA ARG A 5 14.45 2.42 -27.54
C ARG A 5 14.41 1.59 -26.25
N ARG A 6 14.11 2.22 -25.10
CA ARG A 6 13.90 1.50 -23.84
C ARG A 6 12.79 0.46 -23.94
N ARG A 7 11.64 0.85 -24.50
CA ARG A 7 10.49 -0.04 -24.67
C ARG A 7 10.82 -1.23 -25.58
N GLN A 8 11.51 -0.97 -26.69
CA GLN A 8 11.96 -2.02 -27.59
C GLN A 8 12.86 -3.04 -26.88
N LEU A 9 13.86 -2.58 -26.11
CA LEU A 9 14.77 -3.47 -25.38
C LEU A 9 14.05 -4.35 -24.34
N VAL A 10 13.05 -3.79 -23.63
CA VAL A 10 12.21 -4.54 -22.68
C VAL A 10 11.43 -5.65 -23.39
N HIS A 11 10.85 -5.36 -24.57
CA HIS A 11 10.13 -6.35 -25.37
C HIS A 11 11.04 -7.41 -25.99
N GLU A 12 12.23 -7.03 -26.43
CA GLU A 12 13.21 -7.95 -27.04
C GLU A 12 13.88 -8.86 -25.99
N ASN A 13 13.89 -8.45 -24.71
CA ASN A 13 14.59 -9.17 -23.64
C ASN A 13 13.70 -9.43 -22.41
N PRO A 14 12.56 -10.13 -22.57
CA PRO A 14 11.60 -10.30 -21.48
C PRO A 14 12.18 -11.08 -20.29
N LEU A 15 13.06 -12.06 -20.54
CA LEU A 15 13.72 -12.82 -19.47
C LEU A 15 14.66 -11.95 -18.62
N LEU A 16 15.34 -10.97 -19.23
CA LEU A 16 16.19 -10.05 -18.47
C LEU A 16 15.35 -9.14 -17.56
N VAL A 17 14.17 -8.74 -18.03
CA VAL A 17 13.23 -7.93 -17.26
C VAL A 17 12.68 -8.71 -16.07
N ASP A 18 12.30 -9.97 -16.30
CA ASP A 18 11.82 -10.89 -15.24
C ASP A 18 12.90 -11.16 -14.19
N MET A 19 14.12 -11.52 -14.63
CA MET A 19 15.26 -11.74 -13.74
C MET A 19 15.60 -10.47 -12.94
N PHE A 20 15.67 -9.31 -13.62
CA PHE A 20 15.96 -8.05 -12.96
C PHE A 20 14.92 -7.72 -11.88
N PHE A 21 13.63 -7.89 -12.21
CA PHE A 21 12.55 -7.63 -11.26
C PHE A 21 12.62 -8.61 -10.07
N SER A 22 12.83 -9.91 -10.34
CA SER A 22 13.00 -10.94 -9.32
C SER A 22 14.13 -10.62 -8.34
N VAL A 23 15.30 -10.26 -8.86
CA VAL A 23 16.46 -9.87 -8.04
C VAL A 23 16.15 -8.64 -7.19
N ARG A 24 15.47 -7.63 -7.75
CA ARG A 24 15.10 -6.43 -6.99
C ARG A 24 14.13 -6.73 -5.85
N VAL A 25 13.19 -7.65 -6.07
CA VAL A 25 12.22 -8.06 -5.05
C VAL A 25 12.91 -8.83 -3.93
N ASP A 26 13.79 -9.77 -4.28
CA ASP A 26 14.58 -10.53 -3.31
C ASP A 26 15.46 -9.60 -2.45
N ILE A 27 16.17 -8.67 -3.08
CA ILE A 27 16.97 -7.65 -2.39
C ILE A 27 16.09 -6.78 -1.50
N TYR A 28 14.95 -6.30 -2.00
CA TYR A 28 14.06 -5.45 -1.22
C TYR A 28 13.54 -6.17 0.04
N ILE A 29 13.12 -7.42 -0.10
CA ILE A 29 12.65 -8.20 1.05
C ILE A 29 13.80 -8.39 2.06
N LYS A 30 14.97 -8.85 1.62
CA LYS A 30 16.11 -9.16 2.51
C LYS A 30 16.73 -7.93 3.14
N GLU A 31 16.94 -6.87 2.36
CA GLU A 31 17.70 -5.69 2.79
C GLU A 31 16.81 -4.62 3.44
N VAL A 32 15.52 -4.59 3.14
CA VAL A 32 14.58 -3.60 3.70
C VAL A 32 13.61 -4.27 4.66
N LEU A 33 12.81 -5.24 4.20
CA LEU A 33 11.73 -5.80 5.01
C LEU A 33 12.26 -6.64 6.17
N GLN A 34 13.16 -7.60 5.95
CA GLN A 34 13.70 -8.45 7.03
C GLN A 34 14.54 -7.67 8.04
N LYS A 35 15.14 -6.54 7.64
CA LYS A 35 15.88 -5.68 8.57
C LYS A 35 14.97 -4.76 9.38
N LYS A 36 13.84 -4.37 8.79
CA LYS A 36 12.86 -3.48 9.45
C LYS A 36 11.89 -4.26 10.33
N PHE A 37 11.47 -5.43 9.86
CA PHE A 37 10.49 -6.30 10.48
C PHE A 37 11.21 -7.61 10.82
N LEU A 38 10.95 -8.16 12.01
CA LEU A 38 11.57 -9.41 12.48
C LEU A 38 11.04 -10.63 11.69
N ILE A 39 11.26 -10.67 10.38
CA ILE A 39 10.75 -11.69 9.46
C ILE A 39 11.63 -12.94 9.55
N ASP A 40 11.04 -14.03 10.03
CA ASP A 40 11.70 -15.34 10.11
C ASP A 40 11.69 -16.07 8.77
N ASP A 41 10.60 -15.93 8.01
CA ASP A 41 10.46 -16.55 6.69
C ASP A 41 9.54 -15.72 5.79
N PHE A 42 9.66 -15.89 4.48
CA PHE A 42 8.79 -15.24 3.50
C PHE A 42 8.67 -16.05 2.22
N TRP A 43 7.54 -15.88 1.56
CA TRP A 43 7.30 -16.42 0.22
C TRP A 43 6.72 -15.33 -0.67
N PHE A 44 7.12 -15.30 -1.94
CA PHE A 44 6.51 -14.41 -2.91
C PHE A 44 6.41 -15.05 -4.29
N ARG A 45 5.50 -14.50 -5.11
CA ARG A 45 5.39 -14.76 -6.54
C ARG A 45 5.26 -13.47 -7.31
N ILE A 46 5.70 -13.50 -8.56
CA ILE A 46 5.51 -12.42 -9.51
C ILE A 46 4.33 -12.78 -10.41
N GLU A 47 3.44 -11.83 -10.62
CA GLU A 47 2.32 -11.93 -11.54
C GLU A 47 2.33 -10.73 -12.50
N TYR A 48 2.01 -10.96 -13.77
CA TYR A 48 2.00 -9.93 -14.79
C TYR A 48 0.57 -9.47 -15.06
N GLN A 49 0.30 -8.17 -14.92
CA GLN A 49 -1.01 -7.59 -15.24
C GLN A 49 -1.23 -7.47 -16.76
N HIS A 50 -2.46 -7.13 -17.16
CA HIS A 50 -2.93 -6.92 -18.54
C HIS A 50 -2.12 -5.89 -19.38
N ARG A 51 -1.10 -5.24 -18.79
CA ARG A 51 -0.21 -4.30 -19.49
C ARG A 51 1.26 -4.72 -19.45
N GLY A 52 1.56 -5.95 -19.05
CA GLY A 52 2.92 -6.47 -18.92
C GLY A 52 3.68 -5.90 -17.72
N SER A 53 3.03 -5.11 -16.86
CA SER A 53 3.60 -4.64 -15.60
C SER A 53 3.65 -5.80 -14.61
N PRO A 54 4.83 -6.14 -14.05
CA PRO A 54 4.91 -7.13 -12.99
C PRO A 54 4.45 -6.52 -11.67
N HIS A 55 3.72 -7.30 -10.87
CA HIS A 55 3.45 -7.05 -9.46
C HIS A 55 3.80 -8.27 -8.63
N VAL A 56 4.17 -8.04 -7.38
CA VAL A 56 4.53 -9.10 -6.43
C VAL A 56 3.38 -9.32 -5.48
N HIS A 57 3.03 -10.58 -5.29
CA HIS A 57 2.27 -11.03 -4.13
C HIS A 57 3.22 -11.76 -3.19
N GLY A 58 3.18 -11.44 -1.91
CA GLY A 58 4.03 -12.11 -0.92
C GLY A 58 3.36 -12.22 0.43
N VAL A 59 3.84 -13.18 1.21
CA VAL A 59 3.51 -13.40 2.62
C VAL A 59 4.81 -13.50 3.40
N ALA A 60 4.82 -12.95 4.61
CA ALA A 60 5.96 -13.00 5.51
C ALA A 60 5.49 -13.46 6.90
N TRP A 61 6.29 -14.29 7.54
CA TRP A 61 6.09 -14.73 8.92
C TRP A 61 6.96 -13.90 9.83
N LEU A 62 6.32 -13.12 10.70
CA LEU A 62 7.01 -12.24 11.63
C LEU A 62 7.14 -12.93 12.99
N ARG A 63 8.34 -12.86 13.56
CA ARG A 63 8.64 -13.37 14.89
C ARG A 63 7.82 -12.63 15.94
N GLY A 64 7.16 -13.39 16.81
CA GLY A 64 6.37 -12.82 17.91
C GLY A 64 5.01 -12.26 17.47
N ALA A 65 4.59 -12.47 16.21
CA ALA A 65 3.25 -12.11 15.78
C ALA A 65 2.18 -12.91 16.57
N PRO A 66 1.08 -12.27 17.00
CA PRO A 66 0.01 -12.95 17.70
C PRO A 66 -0.73 -13.93 16.80
N ASP A 67 -1.30 -14.99 17.39
CA ASP A 67 -2.12 -15.96 16.66
C ASP A 67 -3.45 -15.33 16.24
N VAL A 68 -3.69 -15.29 14.93
CA VAL A 68 -4.90 -14.74 14.30
C VAL A 68 -5.88 -15.83 13.84
N THR A 69 -5.59 -17.11 14.07
CA THR A 69 -6.40 -18.24 13.58
C THR A 69 -7.85 -18.18 14.03
N ASN A 70 -8.09 -17.68 15.23
CA ASN A 70 -9.42 -17.60 15.85
C ASN A 70 -9.95 -16.17 15.96
N ILE A 71 -9.49 -15.24 15.11
CA ILE A 71 -9.90 -13.82 15.15
C ILE A 71 -11.43 -13.62 15.08
N HIS A 72 -12.16 -14.53 14.39
CA HIS A 72 -13.64 -14.52 14.34
C HIS A 72 -14.31 -14.92 15.66
N ARG A 73 -13.62 -15.73 16.48
CA ARG A 73 -14.08 -16.19 17.80
C ARG A 73 -13.57 -15.30 18.92
N ALA A 74 -12.83 -14.24 18.59
CA ALA A 74 -12.36 -13.28 19.56
C ALA A 74 -13.53 -12.44 20.10
N SER A 75 -14.33 -13.07 20.97
CA SER A 75 -15.09 -12.43 22.03
C SER A 75 -14.18 -12.00 23.19
N GLU A 76 -12.91 -12.41 23.18
CA GLU A 76 -11.89 -11.90 24.09
C GLU A 76 -11.34 -10.60 23.52
N GLU A 77 -11.83 -9.46 24.05
CA GLU A 77 -11.28 -8.12 23.81
C GLU A 77 -9.75 -8.12 23.96
N GLU A 78 -9.22 -8.91 24.89
CA GLU A 78 -7.79 -9.06 25.13
C GLU A 78 -7.03 -9.63 23.93
N GLY A 79 -7.60 -10.60 23.21
CA GLY A 79 -6.97 -11.21 22.03
C GLY A 79 -6.88 -10.23 20.85
N LYS A 80 -7.95 -9.47 20.61
CA LYS A 80 -7.94 -8.39 19.61
C LYS A 80 -6.97 -7.28 19.98
N GLN A 81 -6.93 -6.90 21.26
CA GLN A 81 -6.05 -5.84 21.74
C GLN A 81 -4.58 -6.21 21.51
N LYS A 82 -4.17 -7.46 21.80
CA LYS A 82 -2.80 -7.94 21.50
C LYS A 82 -2.43 -7.82 20.02
N ILE A 83 -3.37 -8.11 19.12
CA ILE A 83 -3.18 -7.94 17.67
C ILE A 83 -3.03 -6.46 17.32
N ILE A 84 -3.90 -5.61 17.86
CA ILE A 84 -3.86 -4.16 17.62
C ILE A 84 -2.55 -3.55 18.12
N ASP A 85 -2.14 -3.88 19.34
CA ASP A 85 -0.90 -3.37 19.94
C ASP A 85 0.31 -3.76 19.10
N TYR A 86 0.39 -5.04 18.71
CA TYR A 86 1.45 -5.54 17.83
C TYR A 86 1.48 -4.81 16.48
N LEU A 87 0.31 -4.54 15.87
CA LEU A 87 0.25 -3.83 14.59
C LEU A 87 0.65 -2.37 14.71
N ASN A 88 0.24 -1.68 15.78
CA ASN A 88 0.60 -0.29 16.04
C ASN A 88 2.11 -0.10 16.23
N GLU A 89 2.82 -1.12 16.73
CA GLU A 89 4.30 -1.10 16.81
C GLU A 89 4.96 -1.18 15.42
N LEU A 90 4.30 -1.81 14.44
CA LEU A 90 4.88 -2.09 13.14
C LEU A 90 4.51 -1.06 12.07
N ILE A 91 3.27 -0.57 12.10
CA ILE A 91 2.68 0.19 11.01
C ILE A 91 1.99 1.43 11.58
N SER A 92 2.20 2.57 10.93
CA SER A 92 1.48 3.80 11.18
C SER A 92 0.91 4.36 9.88
N THR A 93 -0.24 5.04 9.98
CA THR A 93 -0.88 5.73 8.85
C THR A 93 -0.85 7.23 9.09
N VAL A 94 0.06 7.93 8.41
CA VAL A 94 0.28 9.38 8.62
C VAL A 94 0.15 10.14 7.30
N HIS A 95 -0.56 11.27 7.36
CA HIS A 95 -0.61 12.25 6.27
C HIS A 95 0.05 13.56 6.72
N PRO A 96 1.24 13.93 6.19
CA PRO A 96 1.97 15.09 6.71
C PRO A 96 1.32 16.45 6.45
N ASN A 97 0.60 16.60 5.33
CA ASN A 97 -0.14 17.83 5.05
C ASN A 97 -1.23 17.60 4.00
N ILE A 98 -2.49 17.49 4.43
CA ILE A 98 -3.62 17.25 3.52
C ILE A 98 -3.97 18.47 2.65
N ALA A 99 -3.56 19.66 3.05
CA ALA A 99 -3.81 20.90 2.31
C ALA A 99 -2.73 21.15 1.23
N ALA A 100 -1.62 20.42 1.26
CA ALA A 100 -0.54 20.59 0.28
C ALA A 100 -1.04 20.36 -1.16
N GLN A 101 -0.62 21.25 -2.05
CA GLN A 101 -0.96 21.13 -3.46
C GLN A 101 -0.16 19.97 -4.09
N PRO A 102 -0.77 19.16 -4.98
CA PRO A 102 -0.03 18.14 -5.71
C PRO A 102 1.05 18.79 -6.59
N ASP A 103 2.24 18.19 -6.62
CA ASP A 103 3.33 18.64 -7.48
C ASP A 103 2.94 18.56 -8.98
N LEU A 104 3.50 19.50 -9.76
CA LEU A 104 3.41 19.53 -11.22
C LEU A 104 4.08 18.30 -11.82
N ILE A 105 5.20 17.87 -11.23
CA ILE A 105 5.89 16.63 -11.61
C ILE A 105 5.29 15.51 -10.78
N HIS A 106 4.90 14.41 -11.45
CA HIS A 106 4.39 13.24 -10.75
C HIS A 106 5.43 12.76 -9.70
N PRO A 107 5.09 12.65 -8.40
CA PRO A 107 6.06 12.35 -7.34
C PRO A 107 6.87 11.06 -7.58
N CYS A 108 6.24 10.00 -8.12
CA CYS A 108 6.96 8.77 -8.53
C CYS A 108 7.98 8.93 -9.68
N ARG A 109 8.15 10.13 -10.26
CA ARG A 109 9.22 10.45 -11.22
C ARG A 109 10.44 11.09 -10.55
N LYS A 110 10.33 11.53 -9.30
CA LYS A 110 11.44 12.10 -8.55
C LYS A 110 12.50 11.03 -8.32
N THR A 111 13.76 11.40 -8.54
CA THR A 111 14.90 10.58 -8.17
C THR A 111 15.30 10.90 -6.73
N SER A 112 16.17 10.09 -6.12
CA SER A 112 16.68 10.37 -4.77
C SER A 112 17.36 11.73 -4.63
N LYS A 113 17.83 12.33 -5.74
CA LYS A 113 18.46 13.66 -5.76
C LYS A 113 17.44 14.80 -5.74
N ASP A 114 16.21 14.52 -6.17
CA ASP A 114 15.12 15.50 -6.26
C ASP A 114 14.30 15.54 -4.95
N ILE A 115 14.60 14.67 -3.99
CA ILE A 115 13.95 14.61 -2.67
C ILE A 115 14.72 15.53 -1.73
N HIS A 116 14.15 16.69 -1.42
CA HIS A 116 14.76 17.71 -0.56
C HIS A 116 14.04 17.82 0.78
N ASN A 117 12.73 17.59 0.80
CA ASN A 117 11.92 17.65 2.00
C ASN A 117 11.00 16.42 2.04
N LYS A 118 11.40 15.41 2.81
CA LYS A 118 10.70 14.12 2.86
C LYS A 118 9.23 14.25 3.26
N GLU A 119 8.89 15.16 4.16
CA GLU A 119 7.50 15.35 4.62
C GLU A 119 6.65 15.98 3.52
N GLU A 120 7.18 17.00 2.84
CA GLU A 120 6.50 17.64 1.72
C GLU A 120 6.36 16.67 0.52
N ASP A 121 7.43 15.97 0.17
CA ASP A 121 7.44 14.97 -0.91
C ASP A 121 6.44 13.84 -0.62
N LEU A 122 6.35 13.39 0.64
CA LEU A 122 5.36 12.41 1.09
C LEU A 122 3.94 12.99 0.99
N ALA A 123 3.70 14.20 1.49
CA ALA A 123 2.39 14.86 1.38
C ALA A 123 1.94 15.01 -0.08
N GLN A 124 2.82 15.44 -0.97
CA GLN A 124 2.53 15.56 -2.41
C GLN A 124 2.22 14.19 -3.04
N LEU A 125 2.97 13.13 -2.68
CA LEU A 125 2.71 11.77 -3.15
C LEU A 125 1.34 11.27 -2.69
N LEU A 126 1.02 11.42 -1.40
CA LEU A 126 -0.27 11.02 -0.82
C LEU A 126 -1.42 11.82 -1.43
N ASN A 127 -1.28 13.14 -1.55
CA ASN A 127 -2.29 14.00 -2.18
C ASN A 127 -2.50 13.68 -3.68
N LYS A 128 -1.51 13.12 -4.36
CA LYS A 128 -1.64 12.67 -5.75
C LYS A 128 -2.28 11.29 -5.88
N GLY A 129 -1.90 10.35 -5.01
CA GLY A 129 -2.26 8.94 -5.11
C GLY A 129 -3.50 8.53 -4.32
N GLN A 130 -3.77 9.20 -3.19
CA GLN A 130 -4.84 8.88 -2.24
C GLN A 130 -5.98 9.93 -2.23
N ARG A 131 -6.05 10.78 -3.27
CA ARG A 131 -7.18 11.72 -3.46
C ARG A 131 -7.73 11.63 -4.87
N HIS A 132 -9.05 11.57 -4.98
CA HIS A 132 -9.73 11.76 -6.25
C HIS A 132 -9.89 13.25 -6.53
N THR A 133 -8.99 13.79 -7.34
CA THR A 133 -9.09 15.18 -7.81
C THR A 133 -10.03 15.34 -9.01
N LYS A 134 -10.33 14.23 -9.71
CA LYS A 134 -11.25 14.20 -10.87
C LYS A 134 -12.14 12.97 -10.80
N PHE A 135 -13.43 13.19 -10.54
CA PHE A 135 -14.45 12.15 -10.62
C PHE A 135 -14.84 11.94 -12.08
N THR A 136 -14.48 10.78 -12.64
CA THR A 136 -14.87 10.37 -13.99
C THR A 136 -16.06 9.42 -13.92
N GLU A 137 -17.10 9.71 -14.71
CA GLU A 137 -18.24 8.82 -14.87
C GLU A 137 -17.80 7.49 -15.49
N GLY A 138 -18.28 6.36 -14.94
CA GLY A 138 -17.97 5.02 -15.44
C GLY A 138 -16.67 4.41 -14.89
N TYR A 139 -15.76 5.20 -14.32
CA TYR A 139 -14.57 4.67 -13.64
C TYR A 139 -14.54 4.99 -12.14
N CYS A 140 -14.43 6.28 -11.78
CA CYS A 140 -14.40 6.71 -10.38
C CYS A 140 -15.81 6.69 -9.78
N LEU A 141 -16.82 7.10 -10.53
CA LEU A 141 -18.21 7.10 -10.09
C LEU A 141 -18.92 5.86 -10.61
N LYS A 142 -19.46 5.05 -9.71
CA LYS A 142 -20.28 3.86 -10.03
C LYS A 142 -21.70 4.02 -9.49
N LYS A 143 -22.67 3.62 -10.30
CA LYS A 143 -24.07 3.53 -9.88
C LYS A 143 -24.28 2.21 -9.13
N LYS A 144 -24.64 2.28 -7.85
CA LYS A 144 -25.05 1.13 -7.02
C LYS A 144 -26.45 1.43 -6.49
N ASN A 145 -27.40 0.53 -6.72
CA ASN A 145 -28.80 0.68 -6.27
C ASN A 145 -29.45 2.04 -6.61
N GLY A 146 -29.14 2.61 -7.79
CA GLY A 146 -29.69 3.90 -8.22
C GLY A 146 -28.88 5.13 -7.77
N VAL A 147 -27.98 5.00 -6.79
CA VAL A 147 -27.15 6.09 -6.28
C VAL A 147 -25.77 6.07 -6.93
N ILE A 148 -25.29 7.24 -7.36
CA ILE A 148 -23.91 7.39 -7.85
C ILE A 148 -23.00 7.58 -6.64
N GLN A 149 -22.05 6.68 -6.46
CA GLN A 149 -21.08 6.72 -5.38
C GLN A 149 -19.65 6.54 -5.90
N GLY A 150 -18.67 7.07 -5.16
CA GLY A 150 -17.25 6.84 -5.45
C GLY A 150 -16.89 5.36 -5.30
N ARG A 151 -16.18 4.81 -6.29
CA ARG A 151 -15.78 3.40 -6.33
C ARG A 151 -14.75 3.03 -5.27
N PHE A 152 -13.87 3.96 -4.92
CA PHE A 152 -12.67 3.68 -4.10
C PHE A 152 -12.71 4.34 -2.72
N HIS A 153 -13.83 4.99 -2.37
CA HIS A 153 -14.07 5.56 -1.04
C HIS A 153 -13.02 6.59 -0.56
N PHE A 154 -12.21 7.18 -1.45
CA PHE A 154 -11.31 8.27 -1.08
C PHE A 154 -12.00 9.65 -1.11
N PRO A 155 -11.63 10.57 -0.19
CA PRO A 155 -10.74 10.31 0.94
C PRO A 155 -11.40 9.38 1.97
N MET A 156 -10.62 8.46 2.54
CA MET A 156 -11.09 7.60 3.63
C MET A 156 -11.29 8.45 4.89
N ASP A 157 -12.28 8.10 5.71
CA ASP A 157 -12.50 8.76 6.99
C ASP A 157 -11.30 8.54 7.93
N LEU A 158 -11.02 9.55 8.76
CA LEU A 158 -9.98 9.46 9.77
C LEU A 158 -10.48 8.61 10.94
N GLU A 159 -9.65 7.69 11.37
CA GLU A 159 -9.95 6.80 12.48
C GLU A 159 -9.06 7.14 13.67
N GLU A 160 -9.68 7.42 14.81
CA GLU A 160 -8.98 7.87 16.02
C GLU A 160 -8.12 6.77 16.64
N THR A 161 -8.52 5.50 16.47
CA THR A 161 -7.84 4.33 17.02
C THR A 161 -7.88 3.16 16.05
N THR A 162 -6.84 2.32 16.10
CA THR A 162 -6.80 1.06 15.35
C THR A 162 -7.81 0.09 15.95
N LYS A 163 -8.63 -0.55 15.11
CA LYS A 163 -9.68 -1.48 15.53
C LYS A 163 -9.85 -2.65 14.56
N ILE A 164 -10.38 -3.75 15.07
CA ILE A 164 -10.73 -4.93 14.28
C ILE A 164 -12.26 -5.03 14.25
N ILE A 165 -12.84 -4.94 13.06
CA ILE A 165 -14.29 -5.08 12.84
C ILE A 165 -14.58 -6.37 12.07
N ILE A 166 -15.82 -6.83 12.12
CA ILE A 166 -16.30 -7.91 11.25
C ILE A 166 -17.17 -7.27 10.16
N ASN A 167 -16.81 -7.47 8.89
CA ASN A 167 -17.49 -6.88 7.76
C ASN A 167 -18.82 -7.60 7.44
N GLU A 168 -19.57 -7.08 6.46
CA GLU A 168 -20.85 -7.65 6.01
C GLU A 168 -20.76 -9.11 5.52
N LYS A 169 -19.56 -9.59 5.20
CA LYS A 169 -19.28 -10.97 4.76
C LYS A 169 -18.81 -11.88 5.90
N ASN A 170 -18.86 -11.40 7.14
CA ASN A 170 -18.36 -12.10 8.31
C ASN A 170 -16.83 -12.33 8.31
N GLU A 171 -16.09 -11.45 7.62
CA GLU A 171 -14.63 -11.45 7.56
C GLU A 171 -14.04 -10.36 8.46
N PRO A 172 -12.93 -10.61 9.17
CA PRO A 172 -12.25 -9.61 9.98
C PRO A 172 -11.59 -8.57 9.09
N GLU A 173 -11.81 -7.30 9.40
CA GLU A 173 -11.14 -6.18 8.77
C GLU A 173 -10.42 -5.36 9.84
N ILE A 174 -9.18 -4.97 9.53
CA ILE A 174 -8.37 -4.12 10.40
C ILE A 174 -8.45 -2.71 9.86
N ILE A 175 -8.93 -1.80 10.68
CA ILE A 175 -8.98 -0.37 10.40
C ILE A 175 -7.88 0.27 11.23
N LEU A 176 -6.89 0.86 10.57
CA LEU A 176 -5.74 1.50 11.24
C LEU A 176 -6.09 2.91 11.67
N GLN A 177 -5.56 3.33 12.82
CA GLN A 177 -5.55 4.73 13.24
C GLN A 177 -4.91 5.59 12.14
N GLY A 178 -5.58 6.68 11.78
CA GLY A 178 -5.06 7.70 10.88
C GLY A 178 -4.63 8.94 11.64
N MET A 179 -3.48 9.51 11.29
CA MET A 179 -2.98 10.76 11.86
C MET A 179 -2.70 11.78 10.75
N ILE A 180 -3.13 13.03 10.97
CA ILE A 180 -2.69 14.17 10.17
C ILE A 180 -1.65 14.90 10.99
N GLN A 181 -0.46 15.10 10.42
CA GLN A 181 0.58 15.87 11.08
C GLN A 181 0.29 17.36 10.84
N ASP A 182 0.34 18.16 11.90
CA ASP A 182 0.16 19.62 11.83
C ASP A 182 1.46 20.34 11.41
#